data_AF-A0A0F9LBJ2-F1
#
_entry.id   AF-A0A0F9LBJ2-F1
#
_cell.length_a   1.000
_cell.length_b   1.000
_cell.length_c   1.000
_cell.angle_alpha   90.00
_cell.angle_beta   90.00
_cell.angle_gamma   90.00
#
_symmetry.space_group_name_H-M   'P 1'
#
loop_
_entity.id
_entity.type
_entity.pdbx_description
1 polymer ?
#
loop_
_entity_poly.entity_id
_entity_poly.type
_entity_poly.pdbx_seq_one_letter_code
_entity_poly.pdbx_strand_id
1 'polypeptide(L)'
;YSKIVEEDRSISRRDMDSRIIQGLINEIRQQNLKLYFFSQDSDFIARARGNRNLIAKHLEKIPQSKLKKKYKCSWEDFNRFLYTLAITFGAIKLEFSDNFTIDLYGIWRSKKLNDWERENLKIFTSNPVIERISKDLTILNNIKIEEGLNL
;
A
#
# COMPACT_ATOMS: atom_id res chain seq x y z
N TYR A 1 -11.84 50.98 5.72
CA TYR A 1 -12.86 49.98 5.34
C TYR A 1 -12.39 49.24 4.09
N SER A 2 -11.54 48.22 4.27
CA SER A 2 -11.16 47.33 3.16
C SER A 2 -12.22 46.24 3.04
N LYS A 3 -12.90 46.19 1.90
CA LYS A 3 -13.71 45.04 1.50
C LYS A 3 -12.75 43.85 1.34
N ILE A 4 -12.82 42.90 2.26
CA ILE A 4 -12.37 41.54 2.01
C ILE A 4 -13.33 41.02 0.95
N VAL A 5 -12.84 40.91 -0.28
CA VAL A 5 -13.55 40.17 -1.33
C VAL A 5 -13.34 38.70 -0.97
N GLU A 6 -14.33 38.10 -0.31
CA GLU A 6 -14.47 36.64 -0.28
C GLU A 6 -14.75 36.19 -1.71
N GLU A 7 -13.69 35.90 -2.46
CA GLU A 7 -13.79 35.14 -3.69
C GLU A 7 -14.16 33.70 -3.32
N ASP A 8 -15.45 33.43 -3.24
CA ASP A 8 -16.00 32.07 -3.22
C ASP A 8 -15.74 31.40 -4.58
N ARG A 9 -14.50 30.97 -4.80
CA ARG A 9 -14.11 30.17 -5.97
C ARG A 9 -14.63 28.76 -5.73
N SER A 10 -15.85 28.50 -6.16
CA SER A 10 -16.31 27.15 -6.45
C SER A 10 -15.44 26.56 -7.57
N ILE A 11 -14.29 25.99 -7.20
CA ILE A 11 -13.39 25.32 -8.14
C ILE A 11 -14.16 24.14 -8.73
N SER A 12 -14.37 24.17 -10.04
CA SER A 12 -15.04 23.06 -10.72
C SER A 12 -14.16 21.80 -10.61
N ARG A 13 -14.78 20.62 -10.48
CA ARG A 13 -14.05 19.33 -10.42
C ARG A 13 -13.07 19.15 -11.58
N ARG A 14 -13.43 19.65 -12.78
CA ARG A 14 -12.57 19.60 -13.97
C ARG A 14 -11.30 20.43 -13.83
N ASP A 15 -11.39 21.58 -13.17
CA ASP A 15 -10.22 22.42 -12.88
C ASP A 15 -9.33 21.76 -11.83
N MET A 16 -9.93 21.07 -10.86
CA MET A 16 -9.19 20.36 -9.82
C MET A 16 -8.39 19.17 -10.39
N ASP A 17 -9.01 18.33 -11.21
CA ASP A 17 -8.34 17.20 -11.88
C ASP A 17 -7.13 17.67 -12.70
N SER A 18 -7.32 18.76 -13.46
CA SER A 18 -6.26 19.33 -14.29
C SER A 18 -5.08 19.83 -13.43
N ARG A 19 -5.37 20.45 -12.27
CA ARG A 19 -4.34 20.89 -11.33
C ARG A 19 -3.59 19.71 -10.69
N ILE A 20 -4.28 18.63 -10.34
CA ILE A 20 -3.64 17.43 -9.79
C ILE A 20 -2.71 16.80 -10.84
N ILE A 21 -3.18 16.60 -12.07
CA ILE A 21 -2.36 16.05 -13.16
C ILE A 21 -1.13 16.93 -13.41
N GLN A 22 -1.29 18.25 -13.45
CA GLN A 22 -0.18 19.16 -13.66
C GLN A 22 0.85 19.09 -12.52
N GLY A 23 0.38 18.98 -11.27
CA GLY A 23 1.24 18.75 -10.11
C GLY A 23 2.05 17.46 -10.23
N LEU A 24 1.40 16.36 -10.60
CA LEU A 24 2.07 15.07 -10.81
C LEU A 24 3.11 15.15 -11.93
N ILE A 25 2.81 15.81 -13.05
CA ILE A 25 3.76 16.01 -14.16
C ILE A 25 4.98 16.81 -13.71
N ASN A 26 4.77 17.86 -12.90
CA ASN A 26 5.86 18.68 -12.38
C ASN A 26 6.77 17.85 -11.46
N GLU A 27 6.20 17.05 -10.56
CA GLU A 27 6.97 16.17 -9.67
C GLU A 27 7.78 15.14 -10.47
N ILE A 28 7.15 14.50 -11.46
CA ILE A 28 7.80 13.54 -12.36
C ILE A 28 9.02 14.17 -13.05
N ARG A 29 8.91 15.42 -13.51
CA ARG A 29 10.01 16.13 -14.17
C ARG A 29 11.12 16.50 -13.19
N GLN A 30 10.77 16.97 -11.99
CA GLN A 30 11.74 17.39 -10.98
C GLN A 30 12.57 16.21 -10.45
N GLN A 31 11.92 15.06 -10.24
CA GLN A 31 12.54 13.87 -9.65
C GLN A 31 12.97 12.83 -10.68
N ASN A 32 12.74 13.06 -11.98
CA ASN A 32 12.96 12.11 -13.07
C ASN A 32 12.33 10.73 -12.80
N LEU A 33 11.04 10.72 -12.42
CA LEU A 33 10.31 9.52 -12.02
C LEU A 33 9.46 8.94 -13.17
N LYS A 34 9.13 7.65 -13.04
CA LYS A 34 8.04 7.02 -13.78
C LYS A 34 6.90 6.73 -12.80
N LEU A 35 5.80 7.45 -12.93
CA LEU A 35 4.67 7.36 -12.00
C LEU A 35 3.56 6.48 -12.59
N TYR A 36 3.12 5.48 -11.84
CA TYR A 36 1.92 4.70 -12.14
C TYR A 36 0.74 5.30 -11.37
N PHE A 37 -0.29 5.72 -12.09
CA PHE A 37 -1.46 6.35 -11.51
C PHE A 37 -2.68 5.45 -11.72
N PHE A 38 -3.33 5.07 -10.62
CA PHE A 38 -4.52 4.21 -10.63
C PHE A 38 -5.73 5.00 -10.15
N SER A 39 -6.83 4.95 -10.89
CA SER A 39 -8.09 5.58 -10.50
C SER A 39 -9.28 4.83 -11.09
N GLN A 40 -10.41 4.82 -10.36
CA GLN A 40 -11.70 4.35 -10.86
C GLN A 40 -12.44 5.42 -11.68
N ASP A 41 -11.94 6.65 -11.70
CA ASP A 41 -12.52 7.76 -12.46
C ASP A 41 -12.01 7.72 -13.91
N SER A 42 -12.88 7.29 -14.82
CA SER A 42 -12.56 7.15 -16.24
C SER A 42 -12.20 8.47 -16.90
N ASP A 43 -12.85 9.57 -16.51
CA ASP A 43 -12.60 10.90 -17.06
C ASP A 43 -11.25 11.41 -16.60
N PHE A 44 -10.91 11.15 -15.33
CA PHE A 44 -9.62 11.55 -14.78
C PHE A 44 -8.46 10.76 -15.42
N ILE A 45 -8.63 9.45 -15.63
CA ILE A 45 -7.66 8.62 -16.35
C ILE A 45 -7.53 9.07 -17.81
N ALA A 46 -8.63 9.39 -18.48
CA ALA A 46 -8.60 9.88 -19.86
C ALA A 46 -7.77 11.18 -19.97
N ARG A 47 -7.90 12.08 -19.00
CA ARG A 47 -7.12 13.33 -18.93
C ARG A 47 -5.64 13.11 -18.61
N ALA A 48 -5.32 12.12 -17.79
CA ALA A 48 -3.95 11.81 -17.42
C ALA A 48 -3.16 11.11 -18.56
N ARG A 49 -3.86 10.42 -19.47
CA ARG A 49 -3.28 9.77 -20.67
C ARG A 49 -2.62 10.80 -21.59
N GLY A 50 -1.56 10.36 -22.28
CA GLY A 50 -0.77 11.21 -23.20
C GLY A 50 0.54 11.74 -22.59
N ASN A 51 0.72 11.61 -21.27
CA ASN A 51 1.96 11.96 -20.58
C ASN A 51 2.91 10.75 -20.52
N ARG A 52 4.10 10.86 -21.14
CA ARG A 52 5.04 9.73 -21.32
C ARG A 52 5.43 9.02 -20.03
N ASN A 53 5.63 9.76 -18.95
CA ASN A 53 6.10 9.22 -17.66
C ASN A 53 5.00 9.13 -16.58
N LEU A 54 3.74 9.45 -16.95
CA LEU A 54 2.56 9.26 -16.10
C LEU A 54 1.70 8.15 -16.71
N ILE A 55 1.89 6.93 -16.22
CA ILE A 55 1.17 5.75 -16.71
C ILE A 55 -0.17 5.65 -15.98
N ALA A 56 -1.20 6.27 -16.56
CA ALA A 56 -2.56 6.21 -16.04
C ALA A 56 -3.24 4.88 -16.38
N LYS A 57 -3.73 4.17 -15.37
CA LYS A 57 -4.48 2.91 -15.48
C LYS A 57 -5.83 3.05 -14.81
N HIS A 58 -6.88 2.76 -15.59
CA HIS A 58 -8.23 2.67 -15.06
C HIS A 58 -8.33 1.40 -14.21
N LEU A 59 -8.79 1.57 -12.97
CA LEU A 59 -9.04 0.47 -12.06
C LEU A 59 -10.49 0.03 -12.24
N GLU A 60 -10.70 -1.12 -12.87
CA GLU A 60 -12.04 -1.68 -12.96
C GLU A 60 -12.53 -2.10 -11.56
N LYS A 61 -13.71 -1.61 -11.19
CA LYS A 61 -14.39 -2.10 -9.99
C LYS A 61 -14.91 -3.51 -10.28
N ILE A 62 -14.30 -4.50 -9.63
CA ILE A 62 -14.83 -5.86 -9.66
C ILE A 62 -16.14 -5.86 -8.84
N PRO A 63 -17.30 -6.19 -9.43
CA PRO A 63 -18.55 -6.26 -8.69
C PRO A 63 -18.41 -7.25 -7.53
N GLN A 64 -18.94 -6.90 -6.35
CA GLN A 64 -18.90 -7.78 -5.17
C GLN A 64 -19.50 -9.17 -5.48
N SER A 65 -20.49 -9.23 -6.38
CA SER A 65 -21.11 -10.47 -6.84
C SER A 65 -20.16 -11.40 -7.62
N LYS A 66 -19.12 -10.86 -8.25
CA LYS A 66 -18.08 -11.65 -8.94
C LYS A 66 -16.96 -12.08 -7.98
N LEU A 67 -16.86 -11.48 -6.80
CA LEU A 67 -15.92 -11.89 -5.77
C LEU A 67 -16.46 -13.13 -5.06
N LYS A 68 -15.62 -14.15 -4.88
CA LYS A 68 -16.00 -15.30 -4.08
C LYS A 68 -16.11 -14.85 -2.62
N LYS A 69 -17.16 -15.27 -1.91
CA LYS A 69 -17.31 -14.98 -0.47
C LYS A 69 -16.18 -15.60 0.38
N LYS A 70 -15.54 -16.65 -0.14
CA LYS A 70 -14.44 -17.36 0.52
C LYS A 70 -13.37 -17.67 -0.51
N TYR A 71 -12.12 -17.45 -0.13
CA TYR A 71 -10.94 -17.86 -0.88
C TYR A 71 -10.18 -18.90 -0.05
N LYS A 72 -9.56 -19.85 -0.75
CA LYS A 72 -8.65 -20.82 -0.16
C LYS A 72 -7.33 -20.69 -0.90
N CYS A 73 -6.25 -20.55 -0.15
CA CYS A 73 -4.87 -20.51 -0.63
C CYS A 73 -3.98 -21.22 0.39
N SER A 74 -2.73 -21.52 0.01
CA SER A 74 -1.75 -21.97 0.98
C SER A 74 -1.27 -20.80 1.85
N TRP A 75 -0.61 -21.09 2.96
CA TRP A 75 -0.01 -20.05 3.79
C TRP A 75 1.11 -19.31 3.06
N GLU A 76 1.87 -20.01 2.23
CA GLU A 76 2.95 -19.45 1.41
C GLU A 76 2.40 -18.42 0.41
N ASP A 77 1.33 -18.77 -0.31
CA ASP A 77 0.68 -17.86 -1.26
C ASP A 77 0.12 -16.62 -0.55
N PHE A 78 -0.49 -16.82 0.62
CA PHE A 78 -1.03 -15.73 1.43
C PHE A 78 0.08 -14.78 1.91
N ASN A 79 1.19 -15.32 2.40
CA ASN A 79 2.35 -14.53 2.84
C ASN A 79 2.94 -13.74 1.68
N ARG A 80 3.12 -14.38 0.52
CA ARG A 80 3.62 -13.73 -0.69
C ARG A 80 2.70 -12.62 -1.18
N PHE A 81 1.39 -12.85 -1.09
CA PHE A 81 0.39 -11.83 -1.40
C PHE A 81 0.52 -10.62 -0.49
N LEU A 82 0.58 -10.82 0.83
CA LEU A 82 0.78 -9.72 1.80
C LEU A 82 2.09 -8.97 1.56
N TYR A 83 3.19 -9.68 1.31
CA TYR A 83 4.47 -9.06 0.97
C TYR A 83 4.37 -8.21 -0.29
N THR A 84 3.79 -8.77 -1.36
CA THR A 84 3.61 -8.06 -2.64
C THR A 84 2.80 -6.79 -2.45
N LEU A 85 1.68 -6.85 -1.72
CA LEU A 85 0.87 -5.66 -1.44
C LEU A 85 1.63 -4.62 -0.62
N ALA A 86 2.29 -5.04 0.47
CA ALA A 86 3.01 -4.12 1.36
C ALA A 86 4.19 -3.43 0.65
N ILE A 87 4.92 -4.13 -0.23
CA ILE A 87 5.98 -3.54 -1.05
C ILE A 87 5.41 -2.59 -2.09
N THR A 88 4.33 -2.99 -2.79
CA THR A 88 3.72 -2.20 -3.86
C THR A 88 3.14 -0.88 -3.33
N PHE A 89 2.47 -0.91 -2.18
CA PHE A 89 1.83 0.26 -1.59
C PHE A 89 2.69 0.97 -0.53
N GLY A 90 3.87 0.44 -0.22
CA GLY A 90 4.74 0.91 0.86
C GLY A 90 4.27 0.47 2.26
N ALA A 91 2.96 0.53 2.52
CA ALA A 91 2.32 -0.04 3.70
C ALA A 91 0.89 -0.48 3.40
N ILE A 92 0.40 -1.49 4.13
CA ILE A 92 -1.01 -1.87 4.18
C ILE A 92 -1.50 -1.93 5.62
N LYS A 93 -2.73 -1.48 5.85
CA LYS A 93 -3.40 -1.56 7.15
C LYS A 93 -4.51 -2.60 7.06
N LEU A 94 -4.48 -3.56 7.98
CA LEU A 94 -5.50 -4.59 8.14
C LEU A 94 -6.36 -4.22 9.33
N GLU A 95 -7.65 -4.01 9.11
CA GLU A 95 -8.64 -3.70 10.13
C GLU A 95 -9.49 -4.94 10.42
N PHE A 96 -9.58 -5.30 11.70
CA PHE A 96 -10.34 -6.46 12.17
C PHE A 96 -11.53 -5.99 13.01
N SER A 97 -12.55 -6.86 13.13
CA SER A 97 -13.85 -6.55 13.76
C SER A 97 -13.78 -6.00 15.18
N ASP A 98 -12.68 -6.27 15.90
CA ASP A 98 -12.55 -5.96 17.32
C ASP A 98 -11.79 -4.63 17.54
N ASN A 99 -11.90 -3.69 16.59
CA ASN A 99 -11.11 -2.44 16.52
C ASN A 99 -9.60 -2.67 16.59
N PHE A 100 -9.18 -3.84 16.11
CA PHE A 100 -7.81 -4.26 16.09
C PHE A 100 -7.19 -3.95 14.73
N THR A 101 -5.99 -3.37 14.74
CA THR A 101 -5.27 -3.02 13.51
C THR A 101 -3.87 -3.63 13.47
N ILE A 102 -3.51 -4.13 12.28
CA ILE A 102 -2.14 -4.52 11.96
C ILE A 102 -1.68 -3.65 10.80
N ASP A 103 -0.60 -2.90 11.04
CA ASP A 103 0.09 -2.15 10.02
C ASP A 103 1.29 -2.97 9.53
N LEU A 104 1.30 -3.28 8.23
CA LEU A 104 2.38 -3.99 7.57
C LEU A 104 3.12 -3.00 6.68
N TYR A 105 4.38 -2.74 7.00
CA TYR A 105 5.26 -1.86 6.22
C TYR A 105 6.18 -2.71 5.33
N GLY A 106 5.99 -2.60 4.01
CA GLY A 106 6.92 -3.17 3.04
C GLY A 106 8.17 -2.32 2.88
N ILE A 107 8.02 -0.99 2.99
CA ILE A 107 9.10 -0.01 2.88
C ILE A 107 9.16 0.82 4.17
N TRP A 108 10.34 0.89 4.80
CA TRP A 108 10.59 1.74 5.95
C TRP A 108 12.02 2.29 5.92
N ARG A 109 12.27 3.37 6.66
CA ARG A 109 13.63 3.91 6.83
C ARG A 109 14.52 2.86 7.49
N SER A 110 15.67 2.59 6.88
CA SER A 110 16.65 1.59 7.33
C SER A 110 16.32 0.12 7.04
N LYS A 111 15.43 -0.17 6.07
CA LYS A 111 15.30 -1.52 5.51
C LYS A 111 16.61 -1.93 4.82
N LYS A 112 17.25 -3.01 5.28
CA LYS A 112 18.59 -3.45 4.84
C LYS A 112 18.50 -4.44 3.68
N LEU A 113 19.62 -4.68 2.99
CA LEU A 113 19.71 -5.69 1.92
C LEU A 113 19.18 -7.06 2.36
N ASN A 114 19.58 -7.54 3.53
CA ASN A 114 19.10 -8.81 4.08
C ASN A 114 17.57 -8.84 4.31
N ASP A 115 16.93 -7.69 4.59
CA ASP A 115 15.47 -7.60 4.70
C ASP A 115 14.79 -7.71 3.34
N TRP A 116 15.46 -7.29 2.27
CA TRP A 116 14.99 -7.49 0.90
C TRP A 116 15.13 -8.94 0.49
N GLU A 117 16.30 -9.54 0.71
CA GLU A 117 16.59 -10.93 0.35
C GLU A 117 15.69 -11.93 1.08
N ARG A 118 15.34 -11.65 2.35
CA ARG A 118 14.46 -12.50 3.16
C ARG A 118 12.98 -12.13 3.06
N GLU A 119 12.62 -11.19 2.20
CA GLU A 119 11.23 -10.71 2.07
C GLU A 119 10.60 -10.25 3.40
N ASN A 120 11.40 -9.64 4.29
CA ASN A 120 10.93 -9.20 5.60
C ASN A 120 9.95 -8.03 5.49
N LEU A 121 8.91 -8.05 6.32
CA LEU A 121 8.00 -6.93 6.56
C LEU A 121 8.19 -6.41 7.98
N LYS A 122 8.01 -5.11 8.18
CA LYS A 122 7.90 -4.54 9.53
C LYS A 122 6.43 -4.52 9.93
N ILE A 123 6.11 -5.21 11.03
CA ILE A 123 4.76 -5.32 11.57
C ILE A 123 4.63 -4.38 12.76
N PHE A 124 3.59 -3.54 12.76
CA PHE A 124 3.22 -2.72 13.91
C PHE A 124 1.78 -3.02 14.30
N THR A 125 1.54 -3.16 15.60
CA THR A 125 0.22 -3.51 16.10
C THR A 125 0.08 -3.14 17.57
N SER A 126 -1.14 -2.79 17.98
CA SER A 126 -1.47 -2.47 19.39
C SER A 126 -1.86 -3.70 20.21
N ASN A 127 -2.01 -4.87 19.59
CA ASN A 127 -2.42 -6.09 20.28
C ASN A 127 -1.21 -6.89 20.76
N PRO A 128 -1.26 -7.44 21.98
CA PRO A 128 -0.19 -8.29 22.54
C PRO A 128 0.00 -9.62 21.79
N VAL A 129 -0.76 -9.90 20.72
CA VAL A 129 -0.60 -11.10 19.89
C VAL A 129 0.82 -11.26 19.37
N ILE A 130 1.52 -10.17 19.04
CA ILE A 130 2.91 -10.23 18.56
C ILE A 130 3.86 -10.68 19.66
N GLU A 131 3.65 -10.26 20.92
CA GLU A 131 4.46 -10.74 22.05
C GLU A 131 4.28 -12.24 22.27
N ARG A 132 3.04 -12.73 22.15
CA ARG A 132 2.73 -14.17 22.24
C ARG A 132 3.40 -14.95 21.12
N ILE A 133 3.23 -14.52 19.87
CA ILE A 133 3.89 -15.14 18.71
C ILE A 133 5.42 -15.12 18.88
N SER A 134 6.00 -14.02 19.36
CA SER A 134 7.45 -13.91 19.57
C SER A 134 7.94 -14.90 20.62
N LYS A 135 7.16 -15.10 21.69
CA LYS A 135 7.44 -16.12 22.71
C LYS A 135 7.37 -17.53 22.13
N ASP A 136 6.33 -17.83 21.35
CA ASP A 136 6.15 -19.14 20.73
C ASP A 136 7.27 -19.44 19.71
N LEU A 137 7.66 -18.45 18.90
CA LEU A 137 8.79 -18.58 17.97
C LEU A 137 10.13 -18.80 18.68
N THR A 138 10.33 -18.15 19.84
CA THR A 138 11.52 -18.37 20.66
C THR A 138 11.59 -19.81 21.15
N ILE A 139 10.47 -20.36 21.63
CA ILE A 139 10.37 -21.76 22.06
C ILE A 139 10.68 -22.70 20.90
N LEU A 140 10.06 -22.47 19.73
CA LEU A 140 10.26 -23.32 18.55
C LEU A 140 11.70 -23.28 18.03
N ASN A 141 12.35 -22.12 18.06
CA ASN A 141 13.76 -21.99 17.67
C ASN A 141 14.67 -22.75 18.64
N ASN A 142 14.40 -22.70 19.94
CA ASN A 142 15.19 -23.44 20.93
C ASN A 142 15.07 -24.95 20.75
N ILE A 143 13.85 -25.46 20.51
CA ILE A 143 13.63 -26.88 20.20
C ILE A 143 14.41 -27.30 18.95
N LYS A 144 14.39 -26.46 17.91
CA LYS A 144 15.14 -26.73 16.66
C LYS A 144 16.66 -26.77 16.85
N ILE A 145 17.19 -25.92 17.72
CA ILE A 145 18.62 -25.93 18.07
C ILE A 145 18.97 -27.23 18.81
N GLU A 146 18.11 -27.69 19.72
CA GLU A 146 18.29 -28.96 20.43
C GLU A 146 18.19 -30.18 19.50
N GLU A 147 17.35 -30.12 18.46
CA GLU A 147 17.17 -31.19 17.47
C GLU A 147 18.12 -31.11 16.26
N GLY A 148 18.97 -30.08 16.17
CA GLY A 148 19.92 -29.90 15.06
C GLY A 148 19.29 -29.54 13.71
N LEU A 149 18.06 -29.01 13.69
CA LEU A 149 17.31 -28.66 12.47
C LEU A 149 17.34 -27.15 12.21
N ASN A 150 18.17 -26.69 11.26
CA ASN A 150 18.17 -25.30 10.83
C ASN A 150 17.06 -25.02 9.80
N LEU A 151 16.32 -23.91 9.99
CA LEU A 151 15.44 -23.31 8.97
C LEU A 151 16.25 -22.52 7.94
#